data_AF-A0A2E2MKS3-F1
#
_entry.id   AF-A0A2E2MKS3-F1
#
_cell.length_a   1.000
_cell.length_b   1.000
_cell.length_c   1.000
_cell.angle_alpha   90.00
_cell.angle_beta   90.00
_cell.angle_gamma   90.00
#
_symmetry.space_group_name_H-M   'P 1'
#
loop_
_entity.id
_entity.type
_entity.pdbx_description
1 polymer ?
#
loop_
_entity_poly.entity_id
_entity_poly.type
_entity_poly.pdbx_seq_one_letter_code
_entity_poly.pdbx_strand_id
1 'polypeptide(L)'
;MSKQSQIETNGEGVVMPKTLFGNFMIAQRVSAIVILGVAAMAVFGGIQFYGKSKIAQAVQANTDYNALALDSREIQAQSLQMRRAEKDFLLRRDTKYADLYKSNVAKLKSVLNEVRQEPVAAAKSETLARLGGAIDAHAMQFATVVSQVQDLGLDETAGLQGKLRTAVHAVETKLKEANLDALTVKMLMMRRHEKDFMLRGAEKYVGRVAKRQAEFLEMLPAAPLSDRAKAEITELLNVYVTAFNAFAKLSVENGAAIKELSNIYKIVTPAVEELVAFGEQGAKSALADMDATQRSMEILMMISAAVIFAVFVVAGAVVAISITRPVKAVATVTETLAEGDWTVRIPALENKDEIGAVARALQVFKENLIKAKELEEAQRREQARQVERAEKLSSLTSTFDATVNEVLGVVSSASTELQATATSMRGTAETTTR
;
A
#
# COMPACT_ATOMS: atom_id res chain seq x y z
N MET A 1 -51.92 -61.28 -5.97
CA MET A 1 -52.78 -60.44 -5.11
C MET A 1 -52.22 -59.03 -5.21
N SER A 2 -52.79 -58.19 -6.08
CA SER A 2 -53.80 -57.14 -5.74
C SER A 2 -53.12 -55.95 -5.06
N LYS A 3 -53.10 -54.70 -5.54
CA LYS A 3 -53.98 -53.89 -6.40
C LYS A 3 -53.15 -52.62 -6.74
N GLN A 4 -52.94 -52.22 -7.99
CA GLN A 4 -53.71 -51.19 -8.72
C GLN A 4 -54.37 -50.07 -7.89
N SER A 5 -54.17 -48.83 -8.37
CA SER A 5 -54.96 -47.61 -8.14
C SER A 5 -54.34 -46.57 -7.21
N GLN A 6 -53.63 -45.60 -7.79
CA GLN A 6 -53.96 -44.17 -7.65
C GLN A 6 -53.19 -43.36 -8.69
N ILE A 7 -53.88 -43.10 -9.81
CA ILE A 7 -53.65 -41.97 -10.72
C ILE A 7 -54.67 -40.94 -10.29
N GLU A 8 -54.25 -39.90 -9.59
CA GLU A 8 -54.98 -38.69 -9.13
C GLU A 8 -53.92 -37.91 -8.32
N THR A 9 -53.49 -36.66 -8.55
CA THR A 9 -54.00 -35.50 -9.26
C THR A 9 -52.79 -34.62 -9.64
N ASN A 10 -52.55 -34.44 -10.94
CA ASN A 10 -51.74 -33.31 -11.45
C ASN A 10 -52.70 -32.11 -11.52
N GLY A 11 -52.55 -31.09 -10.66
CA GLY A 11 -53.43 -29.91 -10.78
C GLY A 11 -53.51 -28.89 -9.65
N GLU A 12 -52.80 -29.03 -8.53
CA GLU A 12 -52.72 -27.94 -7.54
C GLU A 12 -51.34 -27.27 -7.60
N GLY A 13 -51.17 -26.41 -8.59
CA GLY A 13 -50.13 -25.37 -8.51
C GLY A 13 -50.43 -24.53 -7.27
N VAL A 14 -49.58 -24.62 -6.25
CA VAL A 14 -49.66 -23.81 -5.03
C VAL A 14 -49.70 -22.33 -5.43
N VAL A 15 -50.90 -21.75 -5.49
CA VAL A 15 -51.10 -20.32 -5.78
C VAL A 15 -50.70 -19.57 -4.52
N MET A 16 -49.42 -19.18 -4.45
CA MET A 16 -48.91 -18.38 -3.34
C MET A 16 -49.59 -17.01 -3.35
N PRO A 17 -50.30 -16.63 -2.26
CA PRO A 17 -51.03 -15.35 -2.22
C PRO A 17 -50.09 -14.14 -2.25
N LYS A 18 -48.83 -14.34 -1.83
CA LYS A 18 -47.78 -13.34 -1.79
C LYS A 18 -46.51 -13.83 -2.46
N THR A 19 -45.90 -12.96 -3.25
CA THR A 19 -44.67 -13.28 -4.01
C THR A 19 -43.42 -12.76 -3.32
N LEU A 20 -42.24 -13.27 -3.71
CA LEU A 20 -40.94 -12.82 -3.21
C LEU A 20 -40.78 -11.31 -3.40
N PHE A 21 -40.46 -10.61 -2.31
CA PHE A 21 -40.37 -9.14 -2.26
C PHE A 21 -41.64 -8.37 -2.64
N GLY A 22 -42.82 -9.00 -2.68
CA GLY A 22 -44.11 -8.38 -3.05
C GLY A 22 -44.54 -7.18 -2.21
N ASN A 23 -43.79 -6.80 -1.17
CA ASN A 23 -43.98 -5.56 -0.40
C ASN A 23 -43.21 -4.35 -0.97
N PHE A 24 -42.26 -4.55 -1.89
CA PHE A 24 -41.39 -3.52 -2.46
C PHE A 24 -41.75 -3.27 -3.92
N MET A 25 -41.80 -1.99 -4.31
CA MET A 25 -42.00 -1.57 -5.69
C MET A 25 -40.90 -2.10 -6.61
N ILE A 26 -41.22 -2.35 -7.88
CA ILE A 26 -40.25 -2.83 -8.88
C ILE A 26 -39.04 -1.88 -8.95
N ALA A 27 -39.29 -0.56 -8.94
CA ALA A 27 -38.23 0.45 -8.94
C ALA A 27 -37.27 0.33 -7.75
N GLN A 28 -37.77 -0.01 -6.56
CA GLN A 28 -36.94 -0.20 -5.35
C GLN A 28 -36.04 -1.43 -5.49
N ARG A 29 -36.55 -2.53 -6.06
CA ARG A 29 -35.77 -3.76 -6.30
C ARG A 29 -34.65 -3.53 -7.31
N VAL A 30 -34.94 -2.81 -8.38
CA VAL A 30 -33.93 -2.44 -9.40
C VAL A 30 -32.92 -1.45 -8.82
N SER A 31 -33.37 -0.46 -8.05
CA SER A 31 -32.48 0.52 -7.40
C SER A 31 -31.50 -0.13 -6.42
N ALA A 32 -31.89 -1.21 -5.76
CA ALA A 32 -31.00 -1.97 -4.87
C ALA A 32 -29.78 -2.54 -5.62
N ILE A 33 -29.93 -2.99 -6.87
CA ILE A 33 -28.80 -3.47 -7.71
C ILE A 33 -27.86 -2.30 -8.06
N VAL A 34 -28.41 -1.13 -8.37
CA VAL A 34 -27.61 0.07 -8.67
C VAL A 34 -26.80 0.49 -7.44
N ILE A 35 -27.43 0.55 -6.27
CA ILE A 35 -26.75 0.85 -5.00
C ILE A 35 -25.65 -0.17 -4.73
N LEU A 36 -25.90 -1.46 -5.00
CA LEU A 36 -24.91 -2.51 -4.86
C LEU A 36 -23.70 -2.30 -5.79
N GLY A 37 -23.92 -1.81 -7.01
CA GLY A 37 -22.84 -1.45 -7.92
C GLY A 37 -22.01 -0.26 -7.47
N VAL A 38 -22.64 0.79 -6.94
CA VAL A 38 -21.92 1.92 -6.36
C VAL A 38 -21.10 1.47 -5.15
N ALA A 39 -21.66 0.63 -4.29
CA ALA A 39 -20.94 0.06 -3.14
C ALA A 39 -19.74 -0.81 -3.58
N ALA A 40 -19.92 -1.64 -4.61
CA ALA A 40 -18.83 -2.43 -5.20
C ALA A 40 -17.71 -1.54 -5.74
N MET A 41 -18.05 -0.46 -6.47
CA MET A 41 -17.06 0.52 -6.95
C MET A 41 -16.31 1.21 -5.80
N ALA A 42 -17.01 1.55 -4.72
CA ALA A 42 -16.38 2.15 -3.53
C ALA A 42 -15.38 1.19 -2.85
N VAL A 43 -15.72 -0.10 -2.75
CA VAL A 43 -14.81 -1.14 -2.22
C VAL A 43 -13.56 -1.26 -3.10
N PHE A 44 -13.73 -1.35 -4.42
CA PHE A 44 -12.60 -1.38 -5.36
C PHE A 44 -11.72 -0.14 -5.27
N GLY A 45 -12.34 1.05 -5.21
CA GLY A 45 -11.63 2.32 -5.03
C GLY A 45 -10.85 2.37 -3.73
N GLY A 46 -11.43 1.87 -2.63
CA GLY A 46 -10.77 1.78 -1.33
C GLY A 46 -9.54 0.87 -1.33
N ILE A 47 -9.65 -0.33 -1.94
CA ILE A 47 -8.52 -1.26 -2.09
C ILE A 47 -7.40 -0.62 -2.90
N GLN A 48 -7.74 0.00 -4.04
CA GLN A 48 -6.78 0.69 -4.91
C GLN A 48 -6.09 1.87 -4.21
N PHE A 49 -6.85 2.69 -3.48
CA PHE A 49 -6.32 3.83 -2.75
C PHE A 49 -5.36 3.39 -1.64
N TYR A 50 -5.75 2.38 -0.85
CA TYR A 50 -4.90 1.81 0.19
C TYR A 50 -3.61 1.21 -0.38
N GLY A 51 -3.72 0.40 -1.44
CA GLY A 51 -2.57 -0.20 -2.12
C GLY A 51 -1.61 0.85 -2.66
N LYS A 52 -2.11 1.87 -3.35
CA LYS A 52 -1.28 2.99 -3.84
C LYS A 52 -0.58 3.74 -2.72
N SER A 53 -1.27 4.00 -1.60
CA SER A 53 -0.66 4.67 -0.44
C SER A 53 0.49 3.84 0.15
N LYS A 54 0.31 2.53 0.29
CA LYS A 54 1.36 1.62 0.78
C LYS A 54 2.54 1.51 -0.18
N ILE A 55 2.28 1.39 -1.48
CA ILE A 55 3.34 1.39 -2.50
C ILE A 55 4.10 2.71 -2.49
N ALA A 56 3.42 3.85 -2.38
CA ALA A 56 4.07 5.16 -2.30
C ALA A 56 4.98 5.28 -1.08
N GLN A 57 4.57 4.75 0.08
CA GLN A 57 5.43 4.68 1.27
C GLN A 57 6.67 3.81 1.04
N ALA A 58 6.52 2.65 0.41
CA ALA A 58 7.64 1.77 0.09
C ALA A 58 8.60 2.41 -0.94
N VAL A 59 8.08 3.11 -1.95
CA VAL A 59 8.89 3.87 -2.92
C VAL A 59 9.66 4.99 -2.24
N GLN A 60 9.02 5.74 -1.33
CA GLN A 60 9.70 6.79 -0.56
C GLN A 60 10.80 6.19 0.32
N ALA A 61 10.51 5.11 1.05
CA ALA A 61 11.51 4.41 1.86
C ALA A 61 12.68 3.91 1.02
N ASN A 62 12.43 3.31 -0.15
CA ASN A 62 13.47 2.91 -1.08
C ASN A 62 14.31 4.09 -1.57
N THR A 63 13.69 5.25 -1.78
CA THR A 63 14.39 6.47 -2.19
C THR A 63 15.30 6.98 -1.07
N ASP A 64 14.78 7.06 0.15
CA ASP A 64 15.52 7.51 1.34
C ASP A 64 16.71 6.58 1.64
N TYR A 65 16.53 5.26 1.56
CA TYR A 65 17.62 4.30 1.76
C TYR A 65 18.68 4.31 0.66
N ASN A 66 18.29 4.55 -0.60
CA ASN A 66 19.26 4.70 -1.69
C ASN A 66 20.05 6.01 -1.56
N ALA A 67 19.41 7.11 -1.14
CA ALA A 67 20.09 8.36 -0.82
C ALA A 67 21.15 8.11 0.27
N LEU A 68 20.76 7.46 1.37
CA LEU A 68 21.68 7.12 2.46
C LEU A 68 22.88 6.32 1.98
N ALA A 69 22.66 5.30 1.14
CA ALA A 69 23.74 4.47 0.61
C ALA A 69 24.69 5.27 -0.30
N LEU A 70 24.16 6.15 -1.15
CA LEU A 70 24.94 6.99 -2.06
C LEU A 70 25.77 8.03 -1.29
N ASP A 71 25.16 8.75 -0.37
CA ASP A 71 25.84 9.78 0.41
C ASP A 71 26.84 9.17 1.39
N SER A 72 26.57 7.95 1.91
CA SER A 72 27.56 7.19 2.67
C SER A 72 28.76 6.77 1.82
N ARG A 73 28.59 6.45 0.53
CA ARG A 73 29.71 6.22 -0.40
C ARG A 73 30.48 7.50 -0.69
N GLU A 74 29.81 8.65 -0.76
CA GLU A 74 30.47 9.94 -0.89
C GLU A 74 31.32 10.27 0.36
N ILE A 75 30.82 9.98 1.57
CA ILE A 75 31.61 10.04 2.81
C ILE A 75 32.85 9.15 2.68
N GLN A 76 32.72 7.92 2.17
CA GLN A 76 33.86 7.03 1.94
C GLN A 76 34.89 7.68 1.02
N ALA A 77 34.45 8.22 -0.13
CA ALA A 77 35.32 8.87 -1.11
C ALA A 77 36.04 10.10 -0.52
N GLN A 78 35.32 10.98 0.18
CA GLN A 78 35.89 12.17 0.83
C GLN A 78 36.85 11.79 1.96
N SER A 79 36.57 10.72 2.72
CA SER A 79 37.49 10.22 3.74
C SER A 79 38.81 9.72 3.14
N LEU A 80 38.77 9.14 1.94
CA LEU A 80 39.97 8.71 1.20
C LEU A 80 40.75 9.91 0.65
N GLN A 81 40.07 10.97 0.17
CA GLN A 81 40.73 12.21 -0.24
C GLN A 81 41.40 12.93 0.94
N MET A 82 40.73 12.96 2.10
CA MET A 82 41.32 13.42 3.36
C MET A 82 42.59 12.63 3.69
N ARG A 83 42.52 11.29 3.64
CA ARG A 83 43.68 10.42 3.93
C ARG A 83 44.81 10.58 2.92
N ARG A 84 44.49 10.81 1.64
CA ARG A 84 45.48 11.10 0.59
C ARG A 84 46.23 12.40 0.88
N ALA A 85 45.52 13.48 1.19
CA ALA A 85 46.14 14.77 1.52
C ALA A 85 47.05 14.68 2.76
N GLU A 86 46.66 13.92 3.78
CA GLU A 86 47.55 13.61 4.91
C GLU A 86 48.85 12.94 4.43
N LYS A 87 48.75 11.88 3.62
CA LYS A 87 49.94 11.16 3.14
C LYS A 87 50.83 12.02 2.27
N ASP A 88 50.26 12.86 1.41
CA ASP A 88 51.01 13.82 0.62
C ASP A 88 51.74 14.84 1.49
N PHE A 89 51.10 15.35 2.57
CA PHE A 89 51.76 16.22 3.54
C PHE A 89 52.94 15.52 4.21
N LEU A 90 52.75 14.30 4.71
CA LEU A 90 53.81 13.54 5.40
C LEU A 90 55.00 13.22 4.49
N LEU A 91 54.74 12.95 3.21
CA LEU A 91 55.78 12.62 2.24
C LEU A 91 56.52 13.86 1.72
N ARG A 92 55.78 14.95 1.44
CA ARG A 92 56.31 16.13 0.73
C ARG A 92 56.62 17.31 1.65
N ARG A 93 56.08 17.32 2.87
CA ARG A 93 56.23 18.39 3.88
C ARG A 93 55.86 19.78 3.38
N ASP A 94 54.88 19.85 2.50
CA ASP A 94 54.39 21.11 1.92
C ASP A 94 53.02 21.45 2.52
N THR A 95 52.90 22.66 3.09
CA THR A 95 51.71 23.13 3.81
C THR A 95 50.45 23.16 2.95
N LYS A 96 50.57 23.23 1.61
CA LYS A 96 49.40 23.17 0.73
C LYS A 96 48.59 21.89 0.92
N TYR A 97 49.23 20.77 1.27
CA TYR A 97 48.53 19.51 1.53
C TYR A 97 47.84 19.50 2.88
N ALA A 98 48.36 20.24 3.86
CA ALA A 98 47.66 20.46 5.13
C ALA A 98 46.38 21.31 4.92
N ASP A 99 46.43 22.29 4.03
CA ASP A 99 45.25 23.09 3.69
C ASP A 99 44.25 22.31 2.84
N LEU A 100 44.72 21.49 1.89
CA LEU A 100 43.87 20.56 1.13
C LEU A 100 43.18 19.56 2.08
N TYR A 101 43.90 19.02 3.05
CA TYR A 101 43.33 18.16 4.08
C TYR A 101 42.19 18.86 4.83
N LYS A 102 42.38 20.10 5.29
CA LYS A 102 41.33 20.88 5.98
C LYS A 102 40.09 21.08 5.10
N SER A 103 40.30 21.38 3.82
CA SER A 103 39.20 21.50 2.85
C SER A 103 38.42 20.19 2.70
N ASN A 104 39.11 19.06 2.59
CA ASN A 104 38.47 17.74 2.50
C ASN A 104 37.71 17.37 3.78
N VAL A 105 38.24 17.70 4.97
CA VAL A 105 37.52 17.53 6.24
C VAL A 105 36.23 18.37 6.27
N ALA A 106 36.27 19.61 5.80
CA ALA A 106 35.08 20.47 5.76
C ALA A 106 33.99 19.89 4.83
N LYS A 107 34.37 19.40 3.65
CA LYS A 107 33.45 18.71 2.73
C LYS A 107 32.87 17.45 3.35
N LEU A 108 33.73 16.60 3.92
CA LEU A 108 33.33 15.37 4.61
C LEU A 108 32.33 15.64 5.74
N LYS A 109 32.54 16.71 6.52
CA LYS A 109 31.59 17.15 7.56
C LYS A 109 30.27 17.66 7.00
N SER A 110 30.27 18.34 5.85
CA SER A 110 29.04 18.76 5.17
C SER A 110 28.19 17.55 4.80
N VAL A 111 28.78 16.59 4.08
CA VAL A 111 28.09 15.37 3.64
C VAL A 111 27.60 14.57 4.85
N LEU A 112 28.42 14.45 5.91
CA LEU A 112 27.99 13.79 7.15
C LEU A 112 26.79 14.48 7.81
N ASN A 113 26.69 15.81 7.73
CA ASN A 113 25.55 16.54 8.26
C ASN A 113 24.31 16.38 7.39
N GLU A 114 24.45 16.30 6.06
CA GLU A 114 23.36 15.99 5.13
C GLU A 114 22.79 14.61 5.43
N VAL A 115 23.65 13.59 5.54
CA VAL A 115 23.27 12.22 5.91
C VAL A 115 22.51 12.17 7.24
N ARG A 116 22.92 12.96 8.25
CA ARG A 116 22.23 13.01 9.55
C ARG A 116 20.80 13.53 9.47
N GLN A 117 20.44 14.29 8.43
CA GLN A 117 19.10 14.83 8.23
C GLN A 117 18.20 13.88 7.45
N GLU A 118 18.74 12.80 6.89
CA GLU A 118 17.93 11.84 6.15
C GLU A 118 16.96 11.09 7.09
N PRO A 119 15.70 10.84 6.67
CA PRO A 119 14.68 10.24 7.53
C PRO A 119 15.09 8.89 8.12
N VAL A 120 15.78 8.06 7.31
CA VAL A 120 16.20 6.71 7.68
C VAL A 120 17.48 6.68 8.51
N ALA A 121 18.27 7.77 8.51
CA ALA A 121 19.56 7.84 9.20
C ALA A 121 19.43 7.87 10.73
N ALA A 122 18.27 8.23 11.27
CA ALA A 122 18.01 8.24 12.71
C ALA A 122 18.28 6.87 13.37
N ALA A 123 18.01 5.78 12.65
CA ALA A 123 18.29 4.40 13.10
C ALA A 123 19.78 4.10 13.27
N LYS A 124 20.67 4.94 12.70
CA LYS A 124 22.14 4.83 12.77
C LYS A 124 22.79 6.06 13.40
N SER A 125 22.05 6.80 14.23
CA SER A 125 22.53 8.01 14.92
C SER A 125 23.82 7.79 15.73
N GLU A 126 23.95 6.67 16.45
CA GLU A 126 25.16 6.34 17.20
C GLU A 126 26.38 6.14 16.27
N THR A 127 26.20 5.44 15.15
CA THR A 127 27.23 5.22 14.13
C THR A 127 27.67 6.54 13.50
N LEU A 128 26.72 7.44 13.20
CA LEU A 128 26.99 8.79 12.68
C LEU A 128 27.68 9.70 13.70
N ALA A 129 27.37 9.54 15.00
CA ALA A 129 28.06 10.24 16.08
C ALA A 129 29.51 9.75 16.23
N ARG A 130 29.72 8.44 16.26
CA ARG A 130 31.05 7.80 16.31
C ARG A 130 31.92 8.20 15.11
N LEU A 131 31.35 8.18 13.90
CA LEU A 131 32.03 8.61 12.68
C LEU A 131 32.43 10.08 12.73
N GLY A 132 31.50 10.97 13.14
CA GLY A 132 31.79 12.39 13.32
C GLY A 132 32.91 12.64 14.33
N GLY A 133 32.83 12.00 15.50
CA GLY A 133 33.86 12.09 16.53
C GLY A 133 35.22 11.59 16.06
N ALA A 134 35.26 10.50 15.28
CA ALA A 134 36.51 10.00 14.69
C ALA A 134 37.11 10.99 13.67
N ILE A 135 36.28 11.63 12.84
CA ILE A 135 36.74 12.66 11.89
C ILE A 135 37.30 13.88 12.64
N ASP A 136 36.63 14.32 13.71
CA ASP A 136 37.09 15.42 14.55
C ASP A 136 38.42 15.10 15.25
N ALA A 137 38.50 13.93 15.87
CA ALA A 137 39.71 13.45 16.52
C ALA A 137 40.87 13.35 15.51
N HIS A 138 40.62 12.82 14.31
CA HIS A 138 41.62 12.71 13.26
C HIS A 138 42.10 14.10 12.79
N ALA A 139 41.19 15.06 12.63
CA ALA A 139 41.54 16.43 12.26
C ALA A 139 42.39 17.15 13.33
N MET A 140 42.04 17.00 14.62
CA MET A 140 42.84 17.54 15.73
C MET A 140 44.23 16.90 15.77
N GLN A 141 44.30 15.58 15.68
CA GLN A 141 45.55 14.83 15.67
C GLN A 141 46.44 15.21 14.47
N PHE A 142 45.83 15.46 13.31
CA PHE A 142 46.57 15.87 12.11
C PHE A 142 47.13 17.29 12.29
N ALA A 143 46.39 18.21 12.91
CA ALA A 143 46.91 19.53 13.25
C ALA A 143 48.12 19.46 14.18
N THR A 144 48.11 18.57 15.17
CA THR A 144 49.29 18.28 16.03
C THR A 144 50.48 17.81 15.19
N VAL A 145 50.25 16.85 14.29
CA VAL A 145 51.31 16.33 13.40
C VAL A 145 51.87 17.43 12.49
N VAL A 146 51.02 18.29 11.91
CA VAL A 146 51.46 19.42 11.08
C VAL A 146 52.33 20.38 11.88
N SER A 147 51.91 20.76 13.09
CA SER A 147 52.70 21.63 13.97
C SER A 147 54.07 21.03 14.28
N GLN A 148 54.11 19.76 14.67
CA GLN A 148 55.36 19.07 15.00
C GLN A 148 56.30 18.94 13.80
N VAL A 149 55.76 18.71 12.59
CA VAL A 149 56.55 18.65 11.35
C VAL A 149 57.11 20.03 10.98
N GLN A 150 56.35 21.11 11.21
CA GLN A 150 56.84 22.48 11.04
C GLN A 150 57.96 22.81 12.03
N ASP A 151 57.79 22.44 13.31
CA ASP A 151 58.79 22.62 14.36
C ASP A 151 60.08 21.81 14.10
N LEU A 152 59.94 20.57 13.62
CA LEU A 152 61.07 19.76 13.16
C LEU A 152 61.80 20.42 11.98
N GLY A 153 61.07 21.05 11.07
CA GLY A 153 61.56 21.69 9.86
C GLY A 153 60.98 21.02 8.61
N LEU A 154 60.32 21.82 7.77
CA LEU A 154 59.77 21.36 6.48
C LEU A 154 60.88 21.01 5.49
N ASP A 155 62.01 21.70 5.58
CA ASP A 155 63.22 21.49 4.81
C ASP A 155 64.46 21.49 5.71
N GLU A 156 65.66 21.40 5.11
CA GLU A 156 66.92 21.34 5.84
C GLU A 156 67.39 22.64 6.50
N THR A 157 66.70 23.75 6.23
CA THR A 157 67.05 25.09 6.72
C THR A 157 66.06 25.61 7.77
N ALA A 158 64.86 25.04 7.84
CA ALA A 158 63.82 25.43 8.76
C ALA A 158 63.84 24.64 10.09
N GLY A 159 63.17 25.18 11.11
CA GLY A 159 62.88 24.48 12.36
C GLY A 159 64.11 23.98 13.13
N LEU A 160 63.94 22.88 13.85
CA LEU A 160 65.01 22.21 14.57
C LEU A 160 66.08 21.65 13.63
N GLN A 161 65.73 21.23 12.42
CA GLN A 161 66.68 20.74 11.42
C GLN A 161 67.68 21.83 10.99
N GLY A 162 67.19 23.04 10.73
CA GLY A 162 68.04 24.21 10.44
C GLY A 162 68.93 24.60 11.62
N LYS A 163 68.37 24.67 12.84
CA LYS A 163 69.15 24.95 14.06
C LYS A 163 70.26 23.92 14.28
N LEU A 164 69.95 22.65 14.10
CA LEU A 164 70.90 21.55 14.20
C LEU A 164 72.01 21.66 13.15
N ARG A 165 71.66 21.97 11.90
CA ARG A 165 72.61 22.20 10.81
C ARG A 165 73.56 23.36 11.12
N THR A 166 73.05 24.48 11.61
CA THR A 166 73.87 25.64 12.00
C THR A 166 74.83 25.31 13.14
N ALA A 167 74.35 24.61 14.18
CA ALA A 167 75.20 24.21 15.31
C ALA A 167 76.35 23.28 14.89
N VAL A 168 76.07 22.36 13.97
CA VAL A 168 77.07 21.46 13.38
C VAL A 168 78.14 22.23 12.63
N HIS A 169 77.74 23.13 11.72
CA HIS A 169 78.69 23.92 10.94
C HIS A 169 79.58 24.78 11.83
N ALA A 170 79.06 25.31 12.94
CA ALA A 170 79.84 26.08 13.89
C ALA A 170 80.95 25.24 14.55
N VAL A 171 80.64 24.02 14.99
CA VAL A 171 81.64 23.08 15.54
C VAL A 171 82.66 22.69 14.47
N GLU A 172 82.20 22.26 13.29
CA GLU A 172 83.07 21.81 12.19
C GLU A 172 84.02 22.91 11.70
N THR A 173 83.53 24.15 11.62
CA THR A 173 84.35 25.32 11.23
C THR A 173 85.49 25.54 12.23
N LYS A 174 85.17 25.55 13.53
CA LYS A 174 86.18 25.76 14.58
C LYS A 174 87.22 24.64 14.65
N LEU A 175 86.79 23.39 14.47
CA LEU A 175 87.70 22.24 14.43
C LEU A 175 88.63 22.30 13.21
N LYS A 176 88.11 22.73 12.06
CA LYS A 176 88.89 22.89 10.83
C LYS A 176 89.90 24.02 10.92
N GLU A 177 89.50 25.20 11.40
CA GLU A 177 90.39 26.35 11.60
C GLU A 177 91.56 26.02 12.54
N ALA A 178 91.31 25.17 13.53
CA ALA A 178 92.30 24.72 14.51
C ALA A 178 93.09 23.46 14.11
N ASN A 179 92.82 22.86 12.94
CA ASN A 179 93.43 21.61 12.46
C ASN A 179 93.33 20.44 13.48
N LEU A 180 92.16 20.24 14.08
CA LEU A 180 91.93 19.24 15.13
C LEU A 180 91.36 17.93 14.56
N ASP A 181 92.19 17.14 13.86
CA ASP A 181 91.76 15.94 13.13
C ASP A 181 91.08 14.90 14.03
N ALA A 182 91.67 14.59 15.19
CA ALA A 182 91.16 13.57 16.09
C ALA A 182 89.77 13.91 16.65
N LEU A 183 89.53 15.20 16.97
CA LEU A 183 88.22 15.70 17.39
C LEU A 183 87.24 15.77 16.21
N THR A 184 87.73 16.09 15.01
CA THR A 184 86.93 16.07 13.77
C THR A 184 86.38 14.68 13.50
N VAL A 185 87.17 13.62 13.70
CA VAL A 185 86.67 12.23 13.58
C VAL A 185 85.52 11.96 14.55
N LYS A 186 85.63 12.38 15.81
CA LYS A 186 84.54 12.23 16.80
C LYS A 186 83.29 13.02 16.40
N MET A 187 83.46 14.23 15.87
CA MET A 187 82.36 15.02 15.30
C MET A 187 81.67 14.28 14.15
N LEU A 188 82.43 13.74 13.20
CA LEU A 188 81.87 12.96 12.08
C LEU A 188 81.17 11.67 12.54
N MET A 189 81.64 11.02 13.61
CA MET A 189 80.95 9.88 14.21
C MET A 189 79.61 10.29 14.84
N MET A 190 79.55 11.44 15.53
CA MET A 190 78.28 12.01 16.03
C MET A 190 77.34 12.31 14.87
N ARG A 191 77.82 13.00 13.84
CA ARG A 191 77.08 13.30 12.60
C ARG A 191 76.49 12.05 11.96
N ARG A 192 77.25 10.96 11.91
CA ARG A 192 76.78 9.67 11.38
C ARG A 192 75.63 9.12 12.20
N HIS A 193 75.76 9.09 13.53
CA HIS A 193 74.69 8.58 14.40
C HIS A 193 73.45 9.47 14.39
N GLU A 194 73.63 10.78 14.29
CA GLU A 194 72.52 11.70 14.05
C GLU A 194 71.81 11.38 12.74
N LYS A 195 72.54 11.24 11.61
CA LYS A 195 71.90 10.90 10.33
C LYS A 195 71.23 9.53 10.36
N ASP A 196 71.83 8.56 11.03
CA ASP A 196 71.20 7.25 11.26
C ASP A 196 69.89 7.39 12.05
N PHE A 197 69.85 8.27 13.08
CA PHE A 197 68.63 8.60 13.81
C PHE A 197 67.60 9.24 12.88
N MET A 198 67.96 10.29 12.13
CA MET A 198 67.04 10.98 11.23
C MET A 198 66.43 10.04 10.18
N LEU A 199 67.19 9.04 9.73
CA LEU A 199 66.72 8.06 8.75
C LEU A 199 65.83 6.96 9.37
N ARG A 200 66.12 6.54 10.60
CA ARG A 200 65.55 5.30 11.18
C ARG A 200 64.69 5.51 12.43
N GLY A 201 64.75 6.69 13.05
CA GLY A 201 64.02 7.04 14.27
C GLY A 201 64.39 6.25 15.53
N ALA A 202 65.45 5.43 15.50
CA ALA A 202 65.75 4.51 16.61
C ALA A 202 66.52 5.19 17.75
N GLU A 203 65.96 5.16 18.95
CA GLU A 203 66.48 5.82 20.16
C GLU A 203 67.94 5.46 20.50
N LYS A 204 68.38 4.24 20.17
CA LYS A 204 69.78 3.80 20.35
C LYS A 204 70.81 4.77 19.74
N TYR A 205 70.44 5.51 18.70
CA TYR A 205 71.34 6.47 18.07
C TYR A 205 71.54 7.72 18.93
N VAL A 206 70.55 8.11 19.74
CA VAL A 206 70.66 9.19 20.71
C VAL A 206 71.75 8.86 21.74
N GLY A 207 71.69 7.65 22.31
CA GLY A 207 72.73 7.17 23.22
C GLY A 207 74.12 7.06 22.58
N ARG A 208 74.20 6.73 21.28
CA ARG A 208 75.47 6.71 20.55
C ARG A 208 76.05 8.10 20.33
N VAL A 209 75.24 9.13 20.06
CA VAL A 209 75.72 10.52 19.98
C VAL A 209 76.25 10.96 21.35
N ALA A 210 75.50 10.72 22.43
CA ALA A 210 75.94 11.03 23.79
C ALA A 210 77.28 10.35 24.15
N LYS A 211 77.46 9.08 23.76
CA LYS A 211 78.74 8.38 23.95
C LYS A 211 79.90 9.06 23.21
N ARG A 212 79.70 9.47 21.95
CA ARG A 212 80.75 10.16 21.17
C ARG A 212 81.02 11.57 21.68
N GLN A 213 80.02 12.27 22.21
CA GLN A 213 80.20 13.55 22.89
C GLN A 213 81.09 13.39 24.11
N ALA A 214 80.85 12.39 24.97
CA ALA A 214 81.68 12.14 26.15
C ALA A 214 83.15 11.88 25.76
N GLU A 215 83.38 11.03 24.76
CA GLU A 215 84.74 10.77 24.22
C GLU A 215 85.38 12.03 23.62
N PHE A 216 84.60 12.90 22.97
CA PHE A 216 85.09 14.17 22.44
C PHE A 216 85.58 15.09 23.58
N LEU A 217 84.76 15.23 24.63
CA LEU A 217 85.06 16.09 25.77
C LEU A 217 86.24 15.57 26.61
N GLU A 218 86.46 14.25 26.64
CA GLU A 218 87.64 13.64 27.27
C GLU A 218 88.94 13.97 26.50
N MET A 219 88.87 14.09 25.17
CA MET A 219 90.03 14.39 24.31
C MET A 219 90.37 15.88 24.23
N LEU A 220 89.38 16.77 24.40
CA LEU A 220 89.55 18.22 24.21
C LEU A 220 90.61 18.87 25.13
N PRO A 221 90.77 18.50 26.42
CA PRO A 221 91.79 19.08 27.29
C PRO A 221 93.22 18.91 26.77
N ALA A 222 93.51 17.81 26.07
CA ALA A 222 94.82 17.50 25.48
C ALA A 222 95.10 18.26 24.17
N ALA A 223 94.11 18.97 23.61
CA ALA A 223 94.30 19.73 22.37
C ALA A 223 95.23 20.96 22.58
N PRO A 224 96.10 21.29 21.61
CA PRO A 224 97.02 22.42 21.69
C PRO A 224 96.30 23.76 21.44
N LEU A 225 95.36 24.11 22.32
CA LEU A 225 94.50 25.30 22.24
C LEU A 225 94.54 26.10 23.54
N SER A 226 94.17 27.38 23.47
CA SER A 226 93.91 28.19 24.66
C SER A 226 92.66 27.70 25.40
N ASP A 227 92.60 27.93 26.71
CA ASP A 227 91.42 27.57 27.53
C ASP A 227 90.14 28.24 27.03
N ARG A 228 90.27 29.47 26.49
CA ARG A 228 89.15 30.17 25.85
C ARG A 228 88.62 29.42 24.63
N ALA A 229 89.51 28.94 23.74
CA ALA A 229 89.10 28.18 22.56
C ALA A 229 88.50 26.81 22.93
N LYS A 230 89.03 26.15 23.97
CA LYS A 230 88.46 24.89 24.50
C LYS A 230 87.05 25.13 25.06
N ALA A 231 86.85 26.22 25.81
CA ALA A 231 85.53 26.60 26.32
C ALA A 231 84.54 26.92 25.19
N GLU A 232 84.98 27.64 24.14
CA GLU A 232 84.15 27.95 22.97
C GLU A 232 83.72 26.67 22.23
N ILE A 233 84.64 25.73 21.97
CA ILE A 233 84.32 24.44 21.33
C ILE A 233 83.35 23.62 22.19
N THR A 234 83.56 23.61 23.51
CA THR A 234 82.66 22.92 24.46
C THR A 234 81.24 23.47 24.38
N GLU A 235 81.10 24.79 24.35
CA GLU A 235 79.81 25.45 24.25
C GLU A 235 79.13 25.14 22.92
N LEU A 236 79.84 25.25 21.80
CA LEU A 236 79.31 24.90 20.48
C LEU A 236 78.86 23.43 20.40
N LEU A 237 79.62 22.51 21.01
CA LEU A 237 79.26 21.10 21.08
C LEU A 237 78.00 20.88 21.93
N ASN A 238 77.86 21.60 23.05
CA ASN A 238 76.66 21.52 23.90
C ASN A 238 75.43 22.06 23.17
N VAL A 239 75.56 23.15 22.43
CA VAL A 239 74.51 23.69 21.56
C VAL A 239 74.09 22.65 20.51
N TYR A 240 75.08 22.01 19.87
CA TYR A 240 74.85 20.92 18.92
C TYR A 240 74.04 19.76 19.53
N VAL A 241 74.53 19.20 20.63
CA VAL A 241 73.89 18.03 21.26
C VAL A 241 72.50 18.37 21.81
N THR A 242 72.32 19.57 22.35
CA THR A 242 71.02 20.06 22.81
C THR A 242 70.04 20.16 21.64
N ALA A 243 70.46 20.74 20.51
CA ALA A 243 69.64 20.82 19.30
C ALA A 243 69.28 19.42 18.77
N PHE A 244 70.23 18.50 18.77
CA PHE A 244 70.00 17.11 18.35
C PHE A 244 68.99 16.39 19.27
N ASN A 245 69.14 16.52 20.59
CA ASN A 245 68.24 15.89 21.56
C ASN A 245 66.82 16.46 21.45
N ALA A 246 66.68 17.77 21.23
CA ALA A 246 65.38 18.40 20.96
C ALA A 246 64.74 17.86 19.67
N PHE A 247 65.51 17.77 18.58
CA PHE A 247 65.07 17.18 17.32
C PHE A 247 64.66 15.70 17.51
N ALA A 248 65.46 14.94 18.24
CA ALA A 248 65.23 13.52 18.46
C ALA A 248 63.98 13.25 19.27
N LYS A 249 63.79 13.98 20.38
CA LYS A 249 62.58 13.90 21.20
C LYS A 249 61.33 14.18 20.37
N LEU A 250 61.31 15.31 19.66
CA LEU A 250 60.15 15.70 18.86
C LEU A 250 59.89 14.73 17.69
N SER A 251 60.95 14.15 17.10
CA SER A 251 60.80 13.14 16.04
C SER A 251 60.12 11.86 16.55
N VAL A 252 60.42 11.43 17.77
CA VAL A 252 59.77 10.27 18.41
C VAL A 252 58.31 10.57 18.72
N GLU A 253 58.04 11.74 19.31
CA GLU A 253 56.68 12.21 19.59
C GLU A 253 55.84 12.32 18.31
N ASN A 254 56.43 12.85 17.23
CA ASN A 254 55.78 12.94 15.92
C ASN A 254 55.50 11.57 15.31
N GLY A 255 56.43 10.62 15.41
CA GLY A 255 56.21 9.23 14.97
C GLY A 255 55.03 8.58 15.69
N ALA A 256 54.90 8.80 17.01
CA ALA A 256 53.75 8.33 17.78
C ALA A 256 52.45 9.03 17.33
N ALA A 257 52.49 10.35 17.11
CA ALA A 257 51.36 11.13 16.64
C ALA A 257 50.85 10.69 15.26
N ILE A 258 51.75 10.33 14.34
CA ILE A 258 51.41 9.77 13.02
C ILE A 258 50.80 8.36 13.13
N LYS A 259 51.30 7.54 14.06
CA LYS A 259 50.72 6.22 14.32
C LYS A 259 49.28 6.35 14.81
N GLU A 260 49.01 7.34 15.66
CA GLU A 260 47.68 7.58 16.20
C GLU A 260 46.67 8.02 15.14
N LEU A 261 47.07 8.83 14.14
CA LEU A 261 46.21 9.11 12.97
C LEU A 261 45.68 7.82 12.32
N SER A 262 46.57 6.84 12.16
CA SER A 262 46.22 5.56 11.56
C SER A 262 45.30 4.72 12.45
N ASN A 263 45.38 4.85 13.77
CA ASN A 263 44.49 4.17 14.70
C ASN A 263 43.08 4.79 14.66
N ILE A 264 42.99 6.12 14.70
CA ILE A 264 41.71 6.84 14.62
C ILE A 264 41.02 6.53 13.28
N TYR A 265 41.76 6.53 12.16
CA TYR A 265 41.19 6.27 10.84
C TYR A 265 40.58 4.86 10.70
N LYS A 266 41.05 3.86 11.47
CA LYS A 266 40.46 2.51 11.47
C LYS A 266 39.01 2.47 11.94
N ILE A 267 38.53 3.51 12.63
CA ILE A 267 37.13 3.64 13.05
C ILE A 267 36.25 4.10 11.89
N VAL A 268 36.80 4.89 10.96
CA VAL A 268 36.06 5.53 9.87
C VAL A 268 35.54 4.49 8.88
N THR A 269 36.42 3.62 8.37
CA THR A 269 36.07 2.62 7.35
C THR A 269 34.89 1.71 7.76
N PRO A 270 34.91 1.00 8.89
CA PRO A 270 33.81 0.11 9.26
C PRO A 270 32.51 0.87 9.56
N ALA A 271 32.59 2.09 10.11
CA ALA A 271 31.41 2.91 10.36
C ALA A 271 30.72 3.32 9.05
N VAL A 272 31.50 3.66 8.02
CA VAL A 272 30.95 4.00 6.70
C VAL A 272 30.41 2.76 5.99
N GLU A 273 31.11 1.63 6.04
CA GLU A 273 30.63 0.35 5.48
C GLU A 273 29.31 -0.08 6.12
N GLU A 274 29.16 0.11 7.44
CA GLU A 274 27.90 -0.15 8.15
C GLU A 274 26.74 0.71 7.61
N LEU A 275 26.99 2.00 7.35
CA LEU A 275 25.96 2.91 6.81
C LEU A 275 25.58 2.55 5.38
N VAL A 276 26.56 2.25 4.52
CA VAL A 276 26.31 1.80 3.14
C VAL A 276 25.49 0.50 3.15
N ALA A 277 25.89 -0.50 3.95
CA ALA A 277 25.17 -1.75 4.05
C ALA A 277 23.75 -1.58 4.59
N PHE A 278 23.56 -0.68 5.56
CA PHE A 278 22.22 -0.36 6.09
C PHE A 278 21.33 0.29 5.03
N GLY A 279 21.85 1.25 4.25
CA GLY A 279 21.15 1.84 3.12
C GLY A 279 20.78 0.80 2.05
N GLU A 280 21.74 0.00 1.59
CA GLU A 280 21.50 -1.03 0.57
C GLU A 280 20.47 -2.09 1.02
N GLN A 281 20.59 -2.56 2.27
CA GLN A 281 19.67 -3.55 2.81
C GLN A 281 18.27 -2.97 3.03
N GLY A 282 18.18 -1.71 3.48
CA GLY A 282 16.92 -1.00 3.62
C GLY A 282 16.20 -0.78 2.29
N ALA A 283 16.93 -0.36 1.25
CA ALA A 283 16.40 -0.19 -0.10
C ALA A 283 15.87 -1.52 -0.65
N LYS A 284 16.65 -2.60 -0.50
CA LYS A 284 16.23 -3.95 -0.89
C LYS A 284 14.96 -4.40 -0.15
N SER A 285 14.85 -4.11 1.15
CA SER A 285 13.65 -4.44 1.92
C SER A 285 12.43 -3.65 1.43
N ALA A 286 12.59 -2.36 1.16
CA ALA A 286 11.51 -1.51 0.67
C ALA A 286 10.98 -1.96 -0.70
N LEU A 287 11.86 -2.44 -1.59
CA LEU A 287 11.46 -3.07 -2.85
C LEU A 287 10.69 -4.39 -2.63
N ALA A 288 11.16 -5.23 -1.71
CA ALA A 288 10.46 -6.47 -1.37
C ALA A 288 9.06 -6.21 -0.77
N ASP A 289 8.93 -5.18 0.07
CA ASP A 289 7.65 -4.74 0.63
C ASP A 289 6.70 -4.20 -0.45
N MET A 290 7.23 -3.50 -1.45
CA MET A 290 6.48 -3.05 -2.62
C MET A 290 5.92 -4.24 -3.41
N ASP A 291 6.76 -5.23 -3.74
CA ASP A 291 6.35 -6.43 -4.47
C ASP A 291 5.33 -7.26 -3.69
N ALA A 292 5.54 -7.43 -2.39
CA ALA A 292 4.62 -8.15 -1.50
C ALA A 292 3.26 -7.44 -1.38
N THR A 293 3.28 -6.10 -1.28
CA THR A 293 2.06 -5.28 -1.28
C THR A 293 1.31 -5.41 -2.60
N GLN A 294 2.01 -5.32 -3.74
CA GLN A 294 1.39 -5.46 -5.06
C GLN A 294 0.71 -6.83 -5.21
N ARG A 295 1.41 -7.92 -4.89
CA ARG A 295 0.83 -9.29 -4.95
C ARG A 295 -0.40 -9.44 -4.04
N SER A 296 -0.32 -8.89 -2.82
CA SER A 296 -1.43 -8.94 -1.87
C SER A 296 -2.64 -8.16 -2.39
N MET A 297 -2.42 -7.01 -3.03
CA MET A 297 -3.49 -6.21 -3.65
C MET A 297 -4.10 -6.92 -4.88
N GLU A 298 -3.29 -7.56 -5.72
CA GLU A 298 -3.78 -8.35 -6.86
C GLU A 298 -4.69 -9.50 -6.39
N ILE A 299 -4.26 -10.25 -5.37
CA ILE A 299 -5.07 -11.33 -4.78
C ILE A 299 -6.37 -10.77 -4.16
N LEU A 300 -6.28 -9.68 -3.39
CA LEU A 300 -7.44 -9.07 -2.77
C LEU A 300 -8.44 -8.53 -3.81
N MET A 301 -7.95 -7.97 -4.92
CA MET A 301 -8.78 -7.55 -6.04
C MET A 301 -9.44 -8.73 -6.77
N MET A 302 -8.74 -9.84 -6.97
CA MET A 302 -9.34 -11.04 -7.58
C MET A 302 -10.44 -11.62 -6.70
N ILE A 303 -10.21 -11.72 -5.39
CA ILE A 303 -11.20 -12.22 -4.43
C ILE A 303 -12.40 -11.27 -4.36
N SER A 304 -12.17 -9.96 -4.25
CA SER A 304 -13.26 -8.99 -4.21
C SER A 304 -14.06 -8.98 -5.51
N ALA A 305 -13.41 -9.08 -6.67
CA ALA A 305 -14.06 -9.23 -7.97
C ALA A 305 -14.96 -10.47 -8.01
N ALA A 306 -14.45 -11.63 -7.58
CA ALA A 306 -15.19 -12.89 -7.57
C ALA A 306 -16.41 -12.82 -6.63
N VAL A 307 -16.26 -12.25 -5.44
CA VAL A 307 -17.35 -12.07 -4.47
C VAL A 307 -18.41 -11.11 -5.00
N ILE A 308 -17.99 -9.95 -5.52
CA ILE A 308 -18.90 -8.96 -6.11
C ILE A 308 -19.66 -9.57 -7.28
N PHE A 309 -18.97 -10.29 -8.18
CA PHE A 309 -19.60 -11.00 -9.29
C PHE A 309 -20.65 -12.01 -8.82
N ALA A 310 -20.32 -12.86 -7.84
CA ALA A 310 -21.27 -13.81 -7.27
C ALA A 310 -22.49 -13.13 -6.64
N VAL A 311 -22.28 -12.03 -5.90
CA VAL A 311 -23.36 -11.25 -5.30
C VAL A 311 -24.27 -10.63 -6.38
N PHE A 312 -23.69 -10.11 -7.47
CA PHE A 312 -24.46 -9.58 -8.60
C PHE A 312 -25.27 -10.65 -9.32
N VAL A 313 -24.69 -11.83 -9.54
CA VAL A 313 -25.40 -12.97 -10.15
C VAL A 313 -26.59 -13.38 -9.28
N VAL A 314 -26.39 -13.50 -7.97
CA VAL A 314 -27.47 -13.86 -7.03
C VAL A 314 -28.52 -12.75 -6.96
N ALA A 315 -28.13 -11.49 -6.79
CA ALA A 315 -29.06 -10.37 -6.73
C ALA A 315 -29.87 -10.22 -8.03
N GLY A 316 -29.21 -10.35 -9.19
CA GLY A 316 -29.85 -10.33 -10.51
C GLY A 316 -30.84 -11.48 -10.68
N ALA A 317 -30.46 -12.71 -10.32
CA ALA A 317 -31.34 -13.87 -10.38
C ALA A 317 -32.56 -13.71 -9.44
N VAL A 318 -32.36 -13.21 -8.22
CA VAL A 318 -33.43 -12.95 -7.25
C VAL A 318 -34.40 -11.89 -7.77
N VAL A 319 -33.90 -10.77 -8.28
CA VAL A 319 -34.74 -9.70 -8.85
C VAL A 319 -35.51 -10.21 -10.08
N ALA A 320 -34.83 -10.91 -11.00
CA ALA A 320 -35.46 -11.52 -12.16
C ALA A 320 -36.59 -12.49 -11.77
N ILE A 321 -36.34 -13.40 -10.81
CA ILE A 321 -37.36 -14.33 -10.32
C ILE A 321 -38.52 -13.58 -9.65
N SER A 322 -38.24 -12.52 -8.88
CA SER A 322 -39.26 -11.74 -8.15
C SER A 322 -40.18 -10.93 -9.05
N ILE A 323 -39.76 -10.62 -10.28
CA ILE A 323 -40.53 -9.84 -11.25
C ILE A 323 -41.11 -10.76 -12.33
N THR A 324 -40.28 -11.56 -13.00
CA THR A 324 -40.69 -12.35 -14.17
C THR A 324 -41.71 -13.43 -13.80
N ARG A 325 -41.56 -14.13 -12.65
CA ARG A 325 -42.52 -15.19 -12.28
C ARG A 325 -43.91 -14.63 -11.99
N PRO A 326 -44.09 -13.59 -11.13
CA PRO A 326 -45.41 -13.04 -10.88
C PRO A 326 -46.05 -12.38 -12.09
N VAL A 327 -45.26 -11.64 -12.90
CA VAL A 327 -45.77 -11.04 -14.14
C VAL A 327 -46.27 -12.12 -15.10
N LYS A 328 -45.50 -13.19 -15.32
CA LYS A 328 -45.92 -14.32 -16.17
C LYS A 328 -47.16 -15.01 -15.62
N ALA A 329 -47.26 -15.19 -14.31
CA ALA A 329 -48.42 -15.82 -13.68
C ALA A 329 -49.71 -14.98 -13.84
N VAL A 330 -49.62 -13.65 -13.66
CA VAL A 330 -50.76 -12.74 -13.89
C VAL A 330 -51.13 -12.71 -15.39
N ALA A 331 -50.15 -12.71 -16.29
CA ALA A 331 -50.39 -12.76 -17.73
C ALA A 331 -51.12 -14.05 -18.14
N THR A 332 -50.66 -15.23 -17.69
CA THR A 332 -51.31 -16.51 -17.97
C THR A 332 -52.75 -16.57 -17.45
N VAL A 333 -53.02 -16.09 -16.24
CA VAL A 333 -54.41 -16.04 -15.72
C VAL A 333 -55.28 -15.09 -16.52
N THR A 334 -54.71 -13.99 -17.04
CA THR A 334 -55.44 -13.07 -17.91
C THR A 334 -55.84 -13.76 -19.22
N GLU A 335 -54.95 -14.55 -19.83
CA GLU A 335 -55.25 -15.38 -21.01
C GLU A 335 -56.37 -16.38 -20.70
N THR A 336 -56.28 -17.11 -19.58
CA THR A 336 -57.31 -18.09 -19.19
C THR A 336 -58.68 -17.45 -18.94
N LEU A 337 -58.72 -16.26 -18.33
CA LEU A 337 -59.97 -15.51 -18.16
C LEU A 337 -60.59 -15.10 -19.50
N ALA A 338 -59.74 -14.74 -20.49
CA ALA A 338 -60.18 -14.41 -21.84
C ALA A 338 -60.70 -15.62 -22.62
N GLU A 339 -60.18 -16.82 -22.35
CA GLU A 339 -60.66 -18.10 -22.91
C GLU A 339 -61.99 -18.58 -22.27
N GLY A 340 -62.47 -17.91 -21.23
CA GLY A 340 -63.78 -18.16 -20.63
C GLY A 340 -63.78 -19.04 -19.38
N ASP A 341 -62.61 -19.43 -18.86
CA ASP A 341 -62.51 -20.10 -17.56
C ASP A 341 -62.35 -19.07 -16.43
N TRP A 342 -63.42 -18.86 -15.67
CA TRP A 342 -63.47 -17.91 -14.56
C TRP A 342 -63.34 -18.57 -13.19
N THR A 343 -62.95 -19.84 -13.14
CA THR A 343 -62.71 -20.54 -11.87
C THR A 343 -61.29 -20.31 -11.32
N VAL A 344 -60.36 -19.89 -12.19
CA VAL A 344 -58.95 -19.65 -11.84
C VAL A 344 -58.74 -18.57 -10.79
N ARG A 345 -57.84 -18.81 -9.83
CA ARG A 345 -57.46 -17.81 -8.79
C ARG A 345 -56.40 -16.86 -9.33
N ILE A 346 -56.55 -15.57 -9.05
CA ILE A 346 -55.58 -14.56 -9.48
C ILE A 346 -54.37 -14.57 -8.51
N PRO A 347 -53.14 -14.79 -8.98
CA PRO A 347 -51.94 -14.77 -8.16
C PRO A 347 -51.57 -13.34 -7.73
N ALA A 348 -50.71 -13.21 -6.71
CA ALA A 348 -50.13 -11.94 -6.27
C ALA A 348 -51.11 -10.86 -5.76
N LEU A 349 -52.35 -11.22 -5.40
CA LEU A 349 -53.35 -10.27 -4.89
C LEU A 349 -52.90 -9.52 -3.62
N GLU A 350 -52.12 -10.19 -2.76
CA GLU A 350 -51.62 -9.60 -1.50
C GLU A 350 -50.33 -8.79 -1.67
N ASN A 351 -49.76 -8.73 -2.89
CA ASN A 351 -48.62 -7.87 -3.13
C ASN A 351 -49.00 -6.38 -2.98
N LYS A 352 -48.13 -5.58 -2.37
CA LYS A 352 -48.26 -4.13 -2.23
C LYS A 352 -47.49 -3.36 -3.32
N ASP A 353 -47.06 -4.04 -4.37
CA ASP A 353 -46.30 -3.50 -5.50
C ASP A 353 -47.19 -3.26 -6.73
N GLU A 354 -46.57 -2.87 -7.85
CA GLU A 354 -47.23 -2.63 -9.13
C GLU A 354 -47.89 -3.92 -9.68
N ILE A 355 -47.31 -5.09 -9.42
CA ILE A 355 -47.86 -6.39 -9.85
C ILE A 355 -49.15 -6.69 -9.09
N GLY A 356 -49.17 -6.43 -7.78
CA GLY A 356 -50.37 -6.56 -6.96
C GLY A 356 -51.48 -5.56 -7.34
N ALA A 357 -51.10 -4.35 -7.78
CA ALA A 357 -52.06 -3.39 -8.30
C ALA A 357 -52.76 -3.92 -9.57
N VAL A 358 -52.00 -4.51 -10.50
CA VAL A 358 -52.55 -5.18 -11.69
C VAL A 358 -53.41 -6.39 -11.31
N ALA A 359 -52.94 -7.24 -10.38
CA ALA A 359 -53.69 -8.40 -9.91
C ALA A 359 -55.05 -8.02 -9.28
N ARG A 360 -55.10 -6.98 -8.44
CA ARG A 360 -56.36 -6.49 -7.85
C ARG A 360 -57.31 -5.91 -8.90
N ALA A 361 -56.79 -5.18 -9.88
CA ALA A 361 -57.60 -4.69 -11.00
C ALA A 361 -58.20 -5.85 -11.81
N LEU A 362 -57.41 -6.91 -12.05
CA LEU A 362 -57.87 -8.12 -12.73
C LEU A 362 -58.93 -8.89 -11.91
N GLN A 363 -58.85 -8.86 -10.57
CA GLN A 363 -59.88 -9.45 -9.70
C GLN A 363 -61.22 -8.75 -9.83
N VAL A 364 -61.22 -7.42 -9.82
CA VAL A 364 -62.45 -6.64 -10.07
C VAL A 364 -63.00 -6.93 -11.47
N PHE A 365 -62.12 -7.06 -12.47
CA PHE A 365 -62.54 -7.41 -13.84
C PHE A 365 -63.18 -8.81 -13.91
N LYS A 366 -62.57 -9.82 -13.28
CA LYS A 366 -63.11 -11.18 -13.16
C LYS A 366 -64.49 -11.19 -12.49
N GLU A 367 -64.64 -10.48 -11.36
CA GLU A 367 -65.92 -10.38 -10.65
C GLU A 367 -67.01 -9.75 -11.51
N ASN A 368 -66.65 -8.70 -12.28
CA ASN A 368 -67.56 -8.07 -13.23
C ASN A 368 -67.98 -9.01 -14.38
N LEU A 369 -67.06 -9.83 -14.91
CA LEU A 369 -67.37 -10.83 -15.92
C LEU A 369 -68.32 -11.91 -15.40
N ILE A 370 -68.05 -12.45 -14.21
CA ILE A 370 -68.93 -13.44 -13.55
C ILE A 370 -70.33 -12.86 -13.39
N LYS A 371 -70.43 -11.64 -12.84
CA LYS A 371 -71.71 -10.96 -12.64
C LYS A 371 -72.44 -10.70 -13.96
N ALA A 372 -71.73 -10.33 -15.02
CA ALA A 372 -72.32 -10.13 -16.35
C ALA A 372 -72.94 -11.42 -16.91
N LYS A 373 -72.27 -12.57 -16.76
CA LYS A 373 -72.83 -13.87 -17.19
C LYS A 373 -73.98 -14.33 -16.31
N GLU A 374 -73.90 -14.14 -15.00
CA GLU A 374 -75.02 -14.45 -14.11
C GLU A 374 -76.26 -13.64 -14.49
N LEU A 375 -76.08 -12.37 -14.86
CA LEU A 375 -77.15 -11.51 -15.39
C LEU A 375 -77.65 -12.00 -16.75
N GLU A 376 -76.76 -12.42 -17.66
CA GLU A 376 -77.14 -12.99 -18.96
C GLU A 376 -77.93 -14.29 -18.80
N GLU A 377 -77.49 -15.20 -17.94
CA GLU A 377 -78.19 -16.44 -17.63
C GLU A 377 -79.52 -16.20 -16.91
N ALA A 378 -79.59 -15.18 -16.04
CA ALA A 378 -80.85 -14.75 -15.44
C ALA A 378 -81.82 -14.19 -16.50
N GLN A 379 -81.33 -13.37 -17.44
CA GLN A 379 -82.11 -12.88 -18.57
C GLN A 379 -82.58 -14.00 -19.50
N ARG A 380 -81.71 -14.96 -19.85
CA ARG A 380 -82.10 -16.15 -20.64
C ARG A 380 -83.16 -16.98 -19.92
N ARG A 381 -83.01 -17.21 -18.61
CA ARG A 381 -84.02 -17.92 -17.80
C ARG A 381 -85.35 -17.18 -17.74
N GLU A 382 -85.32 -15.85 -17.68
CA GLU A 382 -86.52 -15.02 -17.71
C GLU A 382 -87.20 -15.05 -19.09
N GLN A 383 -86.43 -14.91 -20.18
CA GLN A 383 -86.94 -15.07 -21.54
C GLN A 383 -87.53 -16.46 -21.78
N ALA A 384 -86.86 -17.53 -21.34
CA ALA A 384 -87.39 -18.89 -21.42
C ALA A 384 -88.71 -19.05 -20.65
N ARG A 385 -88.82 -18.45 -19.45
CA ARG A 385 -90.07 -18.41 -18.69
C ARG A 385 -91.17 -17.61 -19.39
N GLN A 386 -90.82 -16.52 -20.10
CA GLN A 386 -91.78 -15.77 -20.90
C GLN A 386 -92.27 -16.56 -22.12
N VAL A 387 -91.38 -17.29 -22.80
CA VAL A 387 -91.75 -18.19 -23.91
C VAL A 387 -92.66 -19.32 -23.41
N GLU A 388 -92.30 -20.00 -22.32
CA GLU A 388 -93.13 -21.05 -21.72
C GLU A 388 -94.51 -20.51 -21.29
N ARG A 389 -94.56 -19.28 -20.77
CA ARG A 389 -95.82 -18.61 -20.43
C ARG A 389 -96.65 -18.28 -21.66
N ALA A 390 -96.03 -17.85 -22.76
CA ALA A 390 -96.71 -17.61 -24.03
C ALA A 390 -97.27 -18.91 -24.63
N GLU A 391 -96.52 -20.01 -24.56
CA GLU A 391 -96.99 -21.34 -25.00
C GLU A 391 -98.16 -21.84 -24.15
N LYS A 392 -98.07 -21.73 -22.81
CA LYS A 392 -99.18 -22.07 -21.90
C LYS A 392 -100.42 -21.23 -22.18
N LEU A 393 -100.27 -19.92 -22.38
CA LEU A 393 -101.36 -19.02 -22.78
C LEU A 393 -101.98 -19.49 -24.09
N SER A 394 -101.19 -19.76 -25.13
CA SER A 394 -101.68 -20.28 -26.42
C SER A 394 -102.50 -21.57 -26.27
N SER A 395 -102.04 -22.52 -25.46
CA SER A 395 -102.77 -23.76 -25.20
C SER A 395 -104.09 -23.54 -24.45
N LEU A 396 -104.12 -22.58 -23.50
CA LEU A 396 -105.33 -22.19 -22.79
C LEU A 396 -106.34 -21.53 -23.73
N THR A 397 -105.90 -20.67 -24.65
CA THR A 397 -106.77 -20.07 -25.68
C THR A 397 -107.35 -21.14 -26.61
N SER A 398 -106.54 -22.11 -27.04
CA SER A 398 -107.01 -23.21 -27.90
C SER A 398 -108.02 -24.11 -27.20
N THR A 399 -107.84 -24.38 -25.90
CA THR A 399 -108.78 -25.17 -25.10
C THR A 399 -110.07 -24.39 -24.82
N PHE A 400 -109.96 -23.08 -24.61
CA PHE A 400 -111.11 -22.19 -24.50
C PHE A 400 -111.95 -22.21 -25.79
N ASP A 401 -111.33 -22.09 -26.97
CA ASP A 401 -112.03 -22.17 -28.26
C ASP A 401 -112.72 -23.53 -28.47
N ALA A 402 -112.09 -24.63 -28.06
CA ALA A 402 -112.69 -25.96 -28.11
C ALA A 402 -113.91 -26.08 -27.19
N THR A 403 -113.82 -25.55 -25.98
CA THR A 403 -114.91 -25.59 -24.98
C THR A 403 -116.09 -24.71 -25.40
N VAL A 404 -115.84 -23.54 -25.98
CA VAL A 404 -116.89 -22.65 -26.51
C VAL A 404 -117.67 -23.34 -27.63
N ASN A 405 -116.99 -24.06 -28.53
CA ASN A 405 -117.64 -24.84 -29.58
C ASN A 405 -118.49 -25.99 -29.02
N GLU A 406 -118.06 -26.63 -27.94
CA GLU A 406 -118.81 -27.69 -27.26
C GLU A 406 -120.08 -27.16 -26.57
N VAL A 407 -119.99 -26.03 -25.84
CA VAL A 407 -121.15 -25.40 -25.20
C VAL A 407 -122.18 -24.91 -26.22
N LEU A 408 -121.73 -24.37 -27.37
CA LEU A 408 -122.63 -24.01 -28.47
C LEU A 408 -123.36 -25.24 -29.05
N GLY A 409 -122.71 -26.40 -29.08
CA GLY A 409 -123.32 -27.68 -29.44
C GLY A 409 -124.44 -28.09 -28.48
N VAL A 410 -124.21 -27.97 -27.17
CA VAL A 410 -125.19 -28.33 -26.12
C VAL A 410 -126.43 -27.43 -26.15
N VAL A 411 -126.28 -26.14 -26.41
CA VAL A 411 -127.40 -25.19 -26.53
C VAL A 411 -128.26 -25.48 -27.78
N SER A 412 -127.65 -25.95 -28.87
CA SER A 412 -128.35 -26.38 -30.09
C SER A 412 -129.23 -27.61 -29.83
N SER A 413 -128.72 -28.60 -29.10
CA SER A 413 -129.50 -29.78 -28.69
C SER A 413 -130.67 -29.45 -27.75
N ALA A 414 -130.47 -28.58 -26.76
CA ALA A 414 -131.52 -28.18 -25.82
C ALA A 414 -132.67 -27.41 -26.50
N SER A 415 -132.35 -26.63 -27.54
CA SER A 415 -133.36 -25.93 -28.34
C SER A 415 -134.23 -26.87 -29.18
N THR A 416 -133.65 -27.99 -29.64
CA THR A 416 -134.37 -29.04 -30.39
C THR A 416 -135.35 -29.82 -29.49
N GLU A 417 -134.97 -30.04 -28.23
CA GLU A 417 -135.78 -30.76 -27.23
C GLU A 417 -136.98 -29.92 -26.73
N LEU A 418 -136.82 -28.60 -26.62
CA LEU A 418 -137.92 -27.66 -26.38
C LEU A 418 -138.96 -27.67 -27.52
N GLN A 419 -138.52 -27.80 -28.78
CA GLN A 419 -139.42 -27.88 -29.94
C GLN A 419 -140.21 -29.19 -29.99
N ALA A 420 -139.61 -30.30 -29.55
CA ALA A 420 -140.29 -31.59 -29.41
C ALA A 420 -141.39 -31.54 -28.33
N THR A 421 -141.11 -30.90 -27.20
CA THR A 421 -142.05 -30.76 -26.08
C THR A 421 -143.29 -29.93 -26.44
N ALA A 422 -143.09 -28.83 -27.18
CA ALA A 422 -144.20 -28.00 -27.69
C ALA A 422 -145.08 -28.76 -28.70
N THR A 423 -144.53 -29.76 -29.40
CA THR A 423 -145.28 -30.60 -30.34
C THR A 423 -146.11 -31.66 -29.60
N SER A 424 -145.59 -32.22 -28.50
CA SER A 424 -146.31 -33.18 -27.65
C SER A 424 -147.48 -32.55 -26.88
N MET A 425 -147.37 -31.27 -26.47
CA MET A 425 -148.48 -30.54 -25.85
C MET A 425 -149.68 -30.29 -26.79
N ARG A 426 -149.46 -30.30 -28.11
CA ARG A 426 -150.53 -30.13 -29.11
C ARG A 426 -151.35 -31.41 -29.31
N GLY A 427 -150.70 -32.58 -29.21
CA GLY A 427 -151.36 -33.89 -29.36
C GLY A 427 -152.29 -34.27 -28.21
N THR A 428 -151.99 -33.85 -26.98
CA THR A 428 -152.82 -34.19 -25.80
C THR A 428 -154.13 -33.39 -25.72
N ALA A 429 -154.23 -32.26 -26.44
CA ALA A 429 -155.44 -31.44 -26.48
C ALA A 429 -156.51 -31.95 -27.46
N GLU A 430 -156.18 -32.83 -28.41
CA GLU A 430 -157.13 -33.35 -29.42
C GLU A 430 -157.85 -34.66 -29.03
N THR A 431 -157.43 -35.35 -27.95
CA THR A 431 -158.00 -36.66 -27.53
C THR A 431 -159.06 -36.61 -26.41
N THR A 432 -159.54 -35.45 -25.98
CA THR A 432 -160.60 -35.33 -24.94
C THR A 432 -161.97 -34.90 -25.51
N THR A 433 -162.15 -34.84 -26.84
CA THR A 433 -163.46 -34.63 -27.47
C THR A 433 -163.79 -35.72 -28.46
N ARG A 434 -164.26 -36.87 -27.96
CA ARG A 434 -165.28 -37.68 -28.64
C ARG A 434 -165.94 -38.70 -27.73
#